data_AF-A0AB38TMB6-F1
#
_entry.id   AF-A0AB38TMB6-F1
#
_cell.length_a   1.000
_cell.length_b   1.000
_cell.length_c   1.000
_cell.angle_alpha   90.00
_cell.angle_beta   90.00
_cell.angle_gamma   90.00
#
_symmetry.space_group_name_H-M   'P 1'
#
loop_
_entity.id
_entity.type
_entity.pdbx_description
1 polymer ?
#
loop_
_entity_poly.entity_id
_entity_poly.type
_entity_poly.pdbx_seq_one_letter_code
_entity_poly.pdbx_strand_id
1 'polypeptide(L)' 'MSQIPFGGPGEIPPVPETCPNDRFENTIREIGVVNACEWFGYQADDAFTLETIDILRARSAGEKR' A
#
# COMPACT_ATOMS: atom_id res chain seq x y z
N MET A 1 -11.94 -12.52 7.01
CA MET A 1 -11.78 -11.19 7.64
C MET A 1 -10.29 -10.95 7.72
N SER A 2 -9.75 -10.04 6.89
CA SER A 2 -8.30 -9.87 6.76
C SER A 2 -7.69 -9.46 8.10
N GLN A 3 -6.61 -10.13 8.51
CA GLN A 3 -5.90 -9.95 9.78
C GLN A 3 -5.07 -8.67 9.82
N ILE A 4 -4.98 -7.93 8.72
CA ILE A 4 -4.14 -6.74 8.65
C ILE A 4 -4.90 -5.53 9.20
N PRO A 5 -4.40 -4.88 10.27
CA PRO A 5 -5.05 -3.72 10.88
C PRO A 5 -4.93 -2.42 10.07
N PHE A 6 -4.23 -2.43 8.93
CA PHE A 6 -3.90 -1.25 8.11
C PHE A 6 -3.85 -1.59 6.62
N GLY A 7 -4.01 -0.60 5.74
CA GLY A 7 -3.89 -0.78 4.28
C GLY A 7 -5.23 -0.97 3.56
N GLY A 8 -6.34 -0.59 4.20
CA GLY A 8 -7.64 -0.46 3.54
C GLY A 8 -7.69 0.72 2.55
N PRO A 9 -8.67 0.72 1.63
CA PRO A 9 -8.93 1.85 0.72
C PRO A 9 -8.96 3.20 1.45
N GLY A 10 -8.07 4.11 1.08
CA GLY A 10 -8.04 5.47 1.61
C GLY A 10 -7.48 5.64 3.03
N GLU A 11 -6.99 4.59 3.69
CA GLU A 11 -6.36 4.71 5.02
C GLU A 11 -4.98 5.40 4.98
N ILE A 12 -4.25 5.23 3.88
CA ILE A 12 -2.94 5.84 3.68
C ILE A 12 -3.10 6.97 2.66
N PRO A 13 -2.76 8.23 3.01
CA PRO A 13 -2.94 9.35 2.10
C PRO A 13 -2.08 9.19 0.84
N PRO A 14 -2.59 9.55 -0.35
CA PRO A 14 -1.82 9.50 -1.57
C PRO A 14 -0.69 10.51 -1.56
N VAL A 15 0.38 10.19 -2.27
CA VAL A 15 1.53 11.09 -2.45
C VAL A 15 1.41 11.82 -3.80
N PRO A 16 1.99 13.03 -3.94
CA PRO A 16 2.06 13.69 -5.24
C PRO A 16 2.72 12.79 -6.28
N GLU A 17 2.06 12.61 -7.43
CA GLU A 17 2.59 11.78 -8.52
C GLU A 17 3.73 12.50 -9.24
N THR A 18 4.95 12.00 -9.09
CA THR A 18 6.14 12.52 -9.79
C THR A 18 6.75 11.50 -10.73
N CYS A 19 6.45 10.22 -10.53
CA CYS A 19 6.89 9.11 -11.37
C CYS A 19 5.83 8.01 -11.47
N PRO A 20 5.95 7.09 -12.46
CA PRO A 20 5.01 5.96 -12.60
C PRO A 20 4.89 5.09 -11.35
N ASN A 21 5.94 5.01 -10.54
CA ASN A 21 5.92 4.26 -9.28
C ASN A 21 4.98 4.89 -8.25
N ASP A 22 4.91 6.23 -8.19
CA ASP A 22 4.00 6.93 -7.27
C ASP A 22 2.54 6.66 -7.65
N ARG A 23 2.24 6.61 -8.95
CA ARG A 23 0.90 6.27 -9.46
C ARG A 23 0.52 4.82 -9.12
N PHE A 24 1.47 3.90 -9.22
CA PHE A 24 1.27 2.51 -8.81
C PHE A 24 0.93 2.41 -7.32
N GLU A 25 1.73 3.06 -6.47
CA GLU A 25 1.48 3.12 -5.04
C GLU A 25 0.16 3.82 -4.68
N ASN A 26 -0.21 4.92 -5.36
CA ASN A 26 -1.48 5.59 -5.14
C ASN A 26 -2.68 4.72 -5.53
N THR A 27 -2.55 3.94 -6.60
CA THR A 27 -3.57 2.96 -6.98
C THR A 27 -3.74 1.91 -5.87
N ILE A 28 -2.63 1.44 -5.29
CA ILE A 28 -2.65 0.53 -4.15
C ILE A 28 -3.34 1.18 -2.93
N ARG A 29 -3.08 2.46 -2.65
CA ARG A 29 -3.75 3.22 -1.58
C ARG A 29 -5.26 3.40 -1.84
N GLU A 30 -5.66 3.50 -3.11
CA GLU A 30 -7.06 3.68 -3.53
C GLU A 30 -7.86 2.39 -3.42
N ILE A 31 -7.33 1.27 -3.92
CA ILE A 31 -8.04 -0.01 -3.92
C ILE A 31 -7.79 -0.82 -2.64
N GLY A 32 -6.81 -0.43 -1.83
CA GLY A 32 -6.35 -1.16 -0.64
C GLY A 32 -5.26 -2.18 -0.99
N VAL A 33 -4.25 -2.30 -0.11
CA VAL A 33 -3.09 -3.20 -0.28
C VAL A 33 -3.52 -4.65 -0.37
N VAL A 34 -4.56 -5.03 0.39
CA VAL A 34 -5.16 -6.37 0.35
C VAL A 34 -5.69 -6.72 -1.04
N ASN A 35 -6.49 -5.84 -1.63
CA ASN A 35 -7.06 -6.05 -2.97
C ASN A 35 -5.96 -6.05 -4.05
N ALA A 36 -4.93 -5.21 -3.88
CA ALA A 36 -3.76 -5.24 -4.75
C ALA A 36 -3.01 -6.59 -4.66
N CYS A 37 -2.79 -7.10 -3.44
CA CYS A 37 -2.14 -8.40 -3.23
C CYS A 37 -2.94 -9.55 -3.85
N GLU A 38 -4.26 -9.58 -3.66
CA GLU A 38 -5.14 -10.57 -4.30
C GLU A 38 -5.05 -10.53 -5.83
N TRP A 39 -4.99 -9.32 -6.42
CA TRP A 39 -4.80 -9.14 -7.87
C TRP A 39 -3.46 -9.70 -8.38
N PHE A 40 -2.40 -9.60 -7.58
CA PHE A 40 -1.09 -10.16 -7.90
C PHE A 40 -0.93 -11.64 -7.52
N GLY A 41 -1.95 -12.24 -6.90
CA GLY A 41 -1.93 -13.64 -6.45
C GLY A 41 -1.18 -13.88 -5.14
N TYR A 42 -0.90 -12.83 -4.37
CA TYR A 42 -0.36 -12.91 -3.01
C TYR A 42 -1.47 -13.03 -1.98
N GLN A 43 -1.22 -13.76 -0.89
CA GLN A 43 -2.15 -13.78 0.23
C GLN A 43 -2.09 -12.46 0.99
N ALA A 44 -3.24 -12.03 1.50
CA ALA A 44 -3.39 -10.78 2.25
C ALA A 44 -2.79 -10.82 3.67
N ASP A 45 -1.96 -11.81 3.98
CA ASP A 45 -1.17 -11.97 5.20
C ASP A 45 0.31 -12.23 4.90
N ASP A 46 0.71 -12.18 3.62
CA ASP A 46 2.09 -12.38 3.19
C ASP A 46 2.99 -11.22 3.63
N ALA A 47 4.29 -11.51 3.76
CA ALA A 47 5.32 -10.52 4.07
C ALA A 47 5.31 -9.32 3.12
N PHE A 48 4.90 -9.53 1.86
CA PHE A 48 4.76 -8.48 0.86
C PHE A 48 3.71 -7.42 1.25
N THR A 49 2.57 -7.84 1.81
CA THR A 49 1.49 -6.92 2.20
C THR A 49 1.95 -6.04 3.37
N LEU A 50 2.62 -6.63 4.35
CA LEU A 50 3.20 -5.93 5.50
C LEU A 50 4.29 -4.94 5.08
N GLU A 51 5.25 -5.38 4.25
CA GLU A 51 6.33 -4.53 3.74
C GLU A 51 5.78 -3.37 2.91
N THR A 52 4.79 -3.63 2.05
CA THR A 52 4.15 -2.59 1.24
C THR A 52 3.48 -1.54 2.12
N ILE A 53 2.74 -1.94 3.16
CA ILE A 53 2.12 -0.99 4.10
C ILE A 53 3.18 -0.12 4.78
N ASP A 54 4.27 -0.74 5.26
CA ASP A 54 5.35 0.00 5.93
C ASP A 54 6.02 1.01 4.99
N ILE A 55 6.29 0.64 3.73
CA ILE A 55 6.85 1.55 2.72
C ILE A 55 5.88 2.70 2.43
N LEU A 56 4.60 2.39 2.18
CA LEU A 56 3.60 3.39 1.85
C LEU A 56 3.42 4.40 3.01
N ARG A 57 3.50 3.95 4.27
CA ARG A 57 3.46 4.80 5.45
C ARG A 57 4.71 5.66 5.59
N ALA A 58 5.92 5.08 5.48
CA ALA A 58 7.17 5.83 5.57
C ALA A 58 7.21 6.95 4.53
N ARG A 59 6.82 6.66 3.29
CA ARG A 59 6.75 7.66 2.21
C ARG A 59 5.71 8.75 2.48
N SER A 60 4.54 8.39 3.03
CA SER A 60 3.49 9.36 3.37
C SER A 60 3.87 10.26 4.56
N ALA A 61 4.66 9.74 5.51
CA ALA A 61 5.18 10.49 6.64
C ALA A 61 6.36 11.41 6.26
N GLY A 62 6.85 11.36 5.02
CA GLY A 62 8.04 12.09 4.59
C GLY A 62 9.35 11.51 5.14
N GLU A 63 9.31 10.29 5.70
CA GLU A 63 10.50 9.58 6.14
C GLU A 63 11.26 9.05 4.91
N LYS A 64 12.32 9.75 4.54
CA LYS A 64 13.34 9.22 3.64
C LYS A 64 14.10 8.12 4.37
N ARG A 65 13.84 6.86 4.01
CA ARG A 65 14.76 5.75 4.30
C ARG A 65 16.04 5.89 3.50
#